data_AF-A0A1I2MM74-F1
#
_entry.id   AF-A0A1I2MM74-F1
#
_cell.length_a   1.000
_cell.length_b   1.000
_cell.length_c   1.000
_cell.angle_alpha   90.00
_cell.angle_beta   90.00
_cell.angle_gamma   90.00
#
_symmetry.space_group_name_H-M   'P 1'
#
loop_
_entity.id
_entity.type
_entity.pdbx_description
1 polymer ?
#
loop_
_entity_poly.entity_id
_entity_poly.type
_entity_poly.pdbx_seq_one_letter_code
_entity_poly.pdbx_strand_id
1 'polypeptide(L)'
;MFSARRTASALMATLALATLTACGAAEAGQGPIYDYGPPGSEISDEVKATLGPELTLTFDITGAVTVQGSMTALAPSGGAHFLKTCAEYARGTAERQFLTAGLLDGPVTGHDITVEMWIADYTGPGAYPKDQLVAPGSRPSIAIDNTVYGTWPDSTASKAVTDGKGGGSWTFTKLAKTGEGGLPGDAISGKVSWTCREY
;
A
#
# COMPACT_ATOMS: atom_id res chain seq x y z
N MET A 1 -28.16 10.85 -59.31
CA MET A 1 -27.19 10.25 -60.26
C MET A 1 -26.37 11.37 -60.87
N PHE A 2 -25.08 11.50 -60.52
CA PHE A 2 -23.99 11.80 -61.44
C PHE A 2 -22.68 11.49 -60.72
N SER A 3 -21.85 10.72 -61.41
CA SER A 3 -20.60 10.08 -61.01
C SER A 3 -19.46 10.78 -61.74
N ALA A 4 -18.31 10.98 -61.08
CA ALA A 4 -16.92 10.96 -61.61
C ALA A 4 -16.00 11.72 -60.63
N ARG A 5 -15.05 11.08 -59.94
CA ARG A 5 -13.75 10.52 -60.36
C ARG A 5 -12.59 11.53 -60.32
N ARG A 6 -11.70 11.24 -59.36
CA ARG A 6 -10.22 11.23 -59.38
C ARG A 6 -9.45 12.52 -59.70
N THR A 7 -8.58 12.90 -58.76
CA THR A 7 -7.18 13.20 -59.06
C THR A 7 -6.32 12.88 -57.84
N ALA A 8 -5.38 11.96 -58.04
CA ALA A 8 -4.31 11.68 -57.11
C ALA A 8 -3.25 12.78 -57.22
N SER A 9 -2.60 13.12 -56.12
CA SER A 9 -1.30 13.79 -56.14
C SER A 9 -0.42 13.11 -55.12
N ALA A 10 0.49 12.30 -55.63
CA ALA A 10 1.64 11.83 -54.90
C ALA A 10 2.59 13.01 -54.72
N LEU A 11 3.02 13.27 -53.49
CA LEU A 11 4.26 14.00 -53.24
C LEU A 11 5.17 13.07 -52.43
N MET A 12 6.19 12.56 -53.11
CA MET A 12 7.42 12.11 -52.50
C MET A 12 8.11 13.34 -51.88
N ALA A 13 8.50 13.24 -50.62
CA ALA A 13 9.55 14.08 -50.05
C ALA A 13 10.51 13.15 -49.28
N THR A 14 11.70 13.03 -49.84
CA THR A 14 12.85 12.29 -49.33
C THR A 14 13.63 13.11 -48.30
N LEU A 15 14.14 12.39 -47.29
CA LEU A 15 15.30 12.63 -46.42
C LEU A 15 15.39 13.91 -45.56
N ALA A 16 15.47 13.67 -44.25
CA ALA A 16 16.56 14.19 -43.43
C ALA A 16 16.90 13.17 -42.32
N LEU A 17 18.12 12.60 -42.38
CA LEU A 17 18.74 11.92 -41.23
C LEU A 17 19.02 12.98 -40.16
N ALA A 18 18.37 12.87 -39.00
CA ALA A 18 18.82 13.54 -37.79
C ALA A 18 19.55 12.51 -36.92
N THR A 19 20.86 12.65 -36.84
CA THR A 19 21.73 11.96 -35.89
C THR A 19 21.41 12.43 -34.48
N LEU A 20 20.72 11.61 -33.69
CA LEU A 20 20.64 11.75 -32.24
C LEU A 20 21.78 10.95 -31.62
N THR A 21 22.93 11.61 -31.47
CA THR A 21 23.94 11.22 -30.49
C THR A 21 23.67 11.93 -29.17
N ALA A 22 23.72 11.15 -28.09
CA ALA A 22 23.83 11.56 -26.69
C ALA A 22 22.57 12.12 -26.01
N CYS A 23 21.84 11.22 -25.35
CA CYS A 23 21.79 11.29 -23.89
C CYS A 23 21.83 9.84 -23.40
N GLY A 24 22.84 9.53 -22.58
CA GLY A 24 23.10 8.18 -22.11
C GLY A 24 21.84 7.56 -21.51
N ALA A 25 21.71 6.25 -21.69
CA ALA A 25 20.84 5.44 -20.86
C ALA A 25 21.17 5.80 -19.41
N ALA A 26 20.30 6.60 -18.78
CA ALA A 26 20.26 6.69 -17.35
C ALA A 26 20.08 5.25 -16.90
N GLU A 27 21.10 4.75 -16.20
CA GLU A 27 21.04 3.51 -15.45
C GLU A 27 19.67 3.47 -14.78
N ALA A 28 18.92 2.41 -15.04
CA ALA A 28 17.77 2.07 -14.22
C ALA A 28 18.31 2.00 -12.79
N GLY A 29 18.16 3.09 -12.04
CA GLY A 29 18.52 3.16 -10.64
C GLY A 29 17.82 1.99 -9.97
N GLN A 30 18.60 1.21 -9.23
CA GLN A 30 18.12 0.09 -8.44
C GLN A 30 16.89 0.55 -7.66
N GLY A 31 15.71 0.10 -8.10
CA GLY A 31 14.56 0.01 -7.21
C GLY A 31 14.95 -0.85 -6.02
N PRO A 32 14.23 -0.76 -4.88
CA PRO A 32 14.59 -1.51 -3.69
C PRO A 32 14.71 -3.00 -4.07
N ILE A 33 15.92 -3.52 -3.90
CA ILE A 33 16.25 -4.92 -4.13
C ILE A 33 15.61 -5.70 -2.97
N TYR A 34 14.41 -6.22 -3.18
CA TYR A 34 13.91 -7.36 -2.40
C TYR A 34 14.28 -8.61 -3.18
N ASP A 35 15.58 -8.92 -3.17
CA ASP A 35 16.07 -10.24 -3.53
C ASP A 35 15.71 -11.14 -2.35
N TYR A 36 14.64 -11.92 -2.49
CA TYR A 36 14.49 -13.13 -1.69
C TYR A 36 15.63 -14.04 -2.14
N GLY A 37 16.79 -13.84 -1.50
CA GLY A 37 17.96 -14.67 -1.75
C GLY A 37 17.60 -16.16 -1.57
N PRO A 38 18.44 -17.06 -2.08
CA PRO A 38 18.18 -18.49 -2.03
C PRO A 38 17.82 -18.94 -0.60
N PRO A 39 16.92 -19.92 -0.44
CA PRO A 39 16.46 -20.37 0.88
C PRO A 39 17.64 -20.65 1.80
N GLY A 40 17.71 -19.94 2.93
CA GLY A 40 18.85 -19.94 3.87
C GLY A 40 19.68 -18.65 3.92
N SER A 41 19.33 -17.62 3.15
CA SER A 41 19.94 -16.28 3.22
C SER A 41 19.13 -15.33 4.10
N GLU A 42 18.89 -15.73 5.34
CA GLU A 42 18.27 -14.83 6.32
C GLU A 42 19.22 -13.64 6.55
N ILE A 43 18.71 -12.42 6.31
CA ILE A 43 19.41 -11.19 6.70
C ILE A 43 19.74 -11.32 8.20
N SER A 44 21.01 -11.18 8.56
CA SER A 44 21.41 -11.32 9.97
C SER A 44 20.68 -10.30 10.83
N ASP A 45 20.39 -10.65 12.08
CA ASP A 45 19.68 -9.75 13.00
C ASP A 45 20.42 -8.41 13.17
N GLU A 46 21.75 -8.40 13.02
CA GLU A 46 22.58 -7.21 13.01
C GLU A 46 22.28 -6.28 11.83
N VAL A 47 22.01 -6.84 10.64
CA VAL A 47 21.60 -6.05 9.47
C VAL A 47 20.14 -5.61 9.61
N LYS A 48 19.25 -6.45 10.15
CA LYS A 48 17.85 -6.07 10.43
C LYS A 48 17.77 -4.89 11.40
N ALA A 49 18.63 -4.87 12.43
CA ALA A 49 18.73 -3.77 13.36
C ALA A 49 19.07 -2.43 12.71
N THR A 50 19.77 -2.44 11.56
CA THR A 50 20.10 -1.22 10.83
C THR A 50 18.98 -0.70 9.92
N LEU A 51 17.93 -1.48 9.65
CA LEU A 51 16.87 -1.12 8.71
C LEU A 51 15.72 -0.32 9.34
N GLY A 52 15.66 -0.28 10.68
CA GLY A 52 14.66 0.46 11.44
C GLY A 52 13.70 -0.46 12.22
N PRO A 53 12.68 0.12 12.88
CA PRO A 53 11.72 -0.65 13.66
C PRO A 53 10.84 -1.54 12.77
N GLU A 54 10.52 -2.73 13.27
CA GLU A 54 9.67 -3.72 12.59
C GLU A 54 8.26 -3.69 13.17
N LEU A 55 7.27 -3.84 12.30
CA LEU A 55 5.88 -4.01 12.64
C LEU A 55 5.48 -5.47 12.43
N THR A 56 4.96 -6.11 13.46
CA THR A 56 4.23 -7.38 13.31
C THR A 56 2.75 -7.07 13.15
N LEU A 57 2.19 -7.37 11.98
CA LEU A 57 0.76 -7.26 11.71
C LEU A 57 0.09 -8.62 11.94
N THR A 58 -1.10 -8.61 12.51
CA THR A 58 -1.94 -9.78 12.76
C THR A 58 -3.32 -9.55 12.19
N PHE A 59 -3.79 -10.51 11.42
CA PHE A 59 -5.04 -10.46 10.66
C PHE A 59 -6.04 -11.45 11.26
N ASP A 60 -7.26 -10.98 11.45
CA ASP A 60 -8.44 -11.79 11.75
C ASP A 60 -9.61 -11.24 10.91
N ILE A 61 -9.76 -11.80 9.71
CA ILE A 61 -10.67 -11.33 8.66
C ILE A 61 -11.60 -12.46 8.27
N THR A 62 -12.87 -12.14 8.09
CA THR A 62 -13.93 -13.07 7.66
C THR A 62 -14.84 -12.42 6.62
N GLY A 63 -15.70 -13.22 5.98
CA GLY A 63 -16.70 -12.75 5.01
C GLY A 63 -16.48 -13.39 3.64
N ALA A 64 -16.36 -12.56 2.61
CA ALA A 64 -16.07 -13.01 1.24
C ALA A 64 -14.81 -13.88 1.13
N VAL A 65 -13.81 -13.57 1.94
CA VAL A 65 -12.59 -14.36 2.14
C VAL A 65 -12.27 -14.37 3.64
N THR A 66 -11.66 -15.46 4.11
CA THR A 66 -11.20 -15.58 5.49
C THR A 66 -9.67 -15.58 5.50
N VAL A 67 -9.09 -14.70 6.30
CA VAL A 67 -7.64 -14.63 6.51
C VAL A 67 -7.39 -14.60 8.01
N GLN A 68 -6.56 -15.53 8.47
CA GLN A 68 -6.03 -15.54 9.83
C GLN A 68 -4.54 -15.79 9.78
N GLY A 69 -3.75 -14.94 10.46
CA GLY A 69 -2.30 -15.09 10.48
C GLY A 69 -1.58 -13.80 10.84
N SER A 70 -0.27 -13.81 10.69
CA SER A 70 0.57 -12.65 10.96
C SER A 70 1.72 -12.57 9.97
N MET A 71 2.26 -11.37 9.81
CA MET A 71 3.48 -11.13 9.05
C MET A 71 4.24 -9.97 9.67
N THR A 72 5.48 -9.78 9.24
CA THR A 72 6.30 -8.64 9.64
C THR A 72 6.63 -7.72 8.47
N ALA A 73 6.85 -6.45 8.76
CA ALA A 73 7.14 -5.39 7.81
C ALA A 73 8.03 -4.34 8.47
N LEU A 74 8.81 -3.59 7.70
CA LEU A 74 9.44 -2.38 8.24
C LEU A 74 8.40 -1.29 8.49
N ALA A 75 8.58 -0.52 9.56
CA ALA A 75 7.72 0.62 9.82
C ALA A 75 7.91 1.69 8.71
N PRO A 76 6.83 2.20 8.12
CA PRO A 76 6.94 3.17 7.03
C PRO A 76 7.44 4.52 7.56
N SER A 77 8.37 5.14 6.84
CA SER A 77 8.74 6.54 7.04
C SER A 77 7.90 7.45 6.14
N GLY A 78 7.29 8.49 6.70
CA GLY A 78 6.59 9.53 5.91
C GLY A 78 7.54 10.51 5.20
N GLY A 79 8.75 10.08 4.86
CA GLY A 79 9.80 10.92 4.31
C GLY A 79 11.07 10.15 3.96
N ALA A 80 12.10 10.87 3.50
CA ALA A 80 13.34 10.32 2.95
C ALA A 80 14.32 9.71 3.97
N HIS A 81 13.95 9.63 5.24
CA HIS A 81 14.79 9.09 6.31
C HIS A 81 14.13 7.85 6.92
N PHE A 82 14.92 6.79 7.09
CA PHE A 82 14.49 5.62 7.86
C PHE A 82 14.25 5.99 9.32
N LEU A 83 13.19 5.43 9.89
CA LEU A 83 12.89 5.55 11.31
C LEU A 83 13.90 4.70 12.11
N LYS A 84 14.28 5.18 13.29
CA LYS A 84 15.24 4.50 14.17
C LYS A 84 14.57 3.77 15.33
N THR A 85 13.41 4.23 15.77
CA THR A 85 12.76 3.73 16.99
C THR A 85 11.26 3.60 16.81
N CYS A 86 10.63 2.75 17.62
CA CYS A 86 9.18 2.67 17.67
C CYS A 86 8.56 3.97 18.20
N ALA A 87 9.28 4.70 19.05
CA ALA A 87 8.87 6.02 19.50
C ALA A 87 8.85 7.06 18.36
N GLU A 88 9.80 6.99 17.42
CA GLU A 88 9.77 7.81 16.19
C GLU A 88 8.56 7.48 15.34
N TYR A 89 8.29 6.19 15.12
CA TYR A 89 7.11 5.74 14.39
C TYR A 89 5.79 6.18 15.08
N ALA A 90 5.69 6.03 16.40
CA ALA A 90 4.51 6.36 17.18
C ALA A 90 4.07 7.84 17.09
N ARG A 91 5.00 8.73 16.77
CA ARG A 91 4.74 10.18 16.60
C ARG A 91 3.98 10.49 15.31
N GLY A 92 3.97 9.58 14.34
CA GLY A 92 3.44 9.85 13.01
C GLY A 92 4.37 10.75 12.17
N THR A 93 3.83 11.33 11.11
CA THR A 93 4.57 12.16 10.15
C THR A 93 4.50 13.65 10.51
N ALA A 94 5.36 14.44 9.87
CA ALA A 94 5.33 15.91 9.99
C ALA A 94 4.01 16.52 9.49
N GLU A 95 3.32 15.84 8.57
CA GLU A 95 2.01 16.24 8.04
C GLU A 95 0.83 15.79 8.93
N ARG A 96 1.13 15.35 10.16
CA ARG A 96 0.13 14.83 11.11
C ARG A 96 -0.62 13.63 10.56
N GLN A 97 0.10 12.71 9.92
CA GLN A 97 -0.46 11.42 9.50
C GLN A 97 0.13 10.30 10.36
N PHE A 98 -0.64 9.24 10.60
CA PHE A 98 -0.09 7.97 11.05
C PHE A 98 -0.22 6.97 9.91
N LEU A 99 0.92 6.49 9.41
CA LEU A 99 0.98 5.54 8.30
C LEU A 99 0.99 4.14 8.91
N THR A 100 -0.06 3.34 8.76
CA THR A 100 0.15 1.90 9.03
C THR A 100 1.08 1.33 7.97
N ALA A 101 1.78 0.25 8.28
CA ALA A 101 2.54 -0.48 7.26
C ALA A 101 1.66 -0.76 6.03
N GLY A 102 1.97 -0.07 4.93
CA GLY A 102 1.49 -0.39 3.61
C GLY A 102 2.32 -1.56 3.11
N LEU A 103 1.71 -2.72 2.98
CA LEU A 103 2.43 -3.94 2.63
C LEU A 103 2.35 -4.23 1.14
N LEU A 104 3.51 -4.42 0.53
CA LEU A 104 3.64 -4.99 -0.82
C LEU A 104 4.09 -6.44 -0.64
N ASP A 105 3.19 -7.37 -0.96
CA ASP A 105 3.44 -8.79 -1.22
C ASP A 105 4.20 -9.59 -0.16
N GLY A 106 3.51 -9.92 0.95
CA GLY A 106 3.97 -10.98 1.87
C GLY A 106 2.86 -12.00 2.15
N PRO A 107 3.15 -13.32 2.14
CA PRO A 107 2.14 -14.34 2.30
C PRO A 107 1.64 -14.41 3.75
N VAL A 108 0.36 -14.15 3.98
CA VAL A 108 -0.33 -14.47 5.23
C VAL A 108 -1.19 -15.70 4.98
N THR A 109 -0.73 -16.86 5.45
CA THR A 109 -1.49 -18.13 5.32
C THR A 109 -1.86 -18.45 3.87
N GLY A 110 -0.96 -18.13 2.93
CA GLY A 110 -1.15 -18.39 1.50
C GLY A 110 -1.91 -17.32 0.71
N HIS A 111 -2.17 -16.16 1.34
CA HIS A 111 -2.75 -14.99 0.67
C HIS A 111 -1.75 -13.85 0.55
N ASP A 112 -1.78 -13.15 -0.58
CA ASP A 112 -1.05 -11.90 -0.77
C ASP A 112 -1.91 -10.75 -0.23
N ILE A 113 -1.39 -10.00 0.76
CA ILE A 113 -2.16 -8.98 1.48
C ILE A 113 -1.46 -7.63 1.47
N THR A 114 -2.21 -6.61 1.06
CA THR A 114 -1.82 -5.20 1.15
C THR A 114 -2.83 -4.44 2.01
N VAL A 115 -2.34 -3.76 3.04
CA VAL A 115 -3.16 -2.89 3.90
C VAL A 115 -2.89 -1.44 3.54
N GLU A 116 -3.91 -0.69 3.16
CA GLU A 116 -3.81 0.75 2.91
C GLU A 116 -4.74 1.48 3.88
N MET A 117 -4.19 1.90 5.02
CA MET A 117 -4.93 2.71 5.98
C MET A 117 -3.98 3.67 6.70
N TRP A 118 -4.27 4.95 6.60
CA TRP A 118 -3.58 6.01 7.32
C TRP A 118 -4.58 6.70 8.23
N ILE A 119 -4.07 7.35 9.27
CA ILE A 119 -4.85 8.23 10.12
C ILE A 119 -4.49 9.67 9.76
N ALA A 120 -5.43 10.41 9.21
CA ALA A 120 -5.30 11.85 8.98
C ALA A 120 -5.47 12.63 10.30
N ASP A 121 -4.91 13.84 10.35
CA ASP A 121 -4.96 14.74 11.51
C ASP A 121 -4.52 14.07 12.83
N TYR A 122 -3.62 13.10 12.76
CA TYR A 122 -3.12 12.32 13.88
C TYR A 122 -2.62 13.23 15.00
N THR A 123 -3.11 12.96 16.22
CA THR A 123 -2.81 13.75 17.44
C THR A 123 -2.09 12.94 18.51
N GLY A 124 -1.74 11.68 18.22
CA GLY A 124 -1.07 10.78 19.15
C GLY A 124 -1.90 9.54 19.51
N PRO A 125 -1.62 8.90 20.66
CA PRO A 125 -2.32 7.70 21.09
C PRO A 125 -3.82 7.97 21.27
N GLY A 126 -4.68 7.11 20.74
CA GLY A 126 -6.12 7.32 20.85
C GLY A 126 -6.95 6.48 19.90
N ALA A 127 -8.24 6.81 19.84
CA ALA A 127 -9.22 6.17 18.99
C ALA A 127 -9.61 7.10 17.84
N TYR A 128 -9.54 6.59 16.61
CA TYR A 128 -9.72 7.35 15.37
C TYR A 128 -10.91 6.79 14.58
N PRO A 129 -11.96 7.59 14.36
CA PRO A 129 -13.17 7.17 13.62
C PRO A 129 -12.92 7.08 12.11
N LYS A 130 -13.85 6.45 11.38
CA LYS A 130 -13.78 6.18 9.93
C LYS A 130 -13.41 7.41 9.09
N ASP A 131 -13.94 8.57 9.41
CA ASP A 131 -13.74 9.83 8.69
C ASP A 131 -12.32 10.40 8.83
N GLN A 132 -11.56 9.94 9.83
CA GLN A 132 -10.12 10.23 9.95
C GLN A 132 -9.24 9.16 9.33
N LEU A 133 -9.81 8.06 8.85
CA LEU A 133 -9.05 7.01 8.17
C LEU A 133 -9.02 7.30 6.68
N VAL A 134 -7.82 7.38 6.10
CA VAL A 134 -7.59 7.73 4.70
C VAL A 134 -6.61 6.75 4.04
N ALA A 135 -6.46 6.83 2.73
CA ALA A 135 -5.37 6.20 1.98
C ALA A 135 -4.94 7.12 0.82
N PRO A 136 -3.73 6.97 0.27
CA PRO A 136 -3.22 7.85 -0.79
C PRO A 136 -4.10 7.86 -2.03
N GLY A 137 -4.76 9.00 -2.30
CA GLY A 137 -5.63 9.14 -3.47
C GLY A 137 -6.85 8.22 -3.45
N SER A 138 -7.14 7.56 -2.33
CA SER A 138 -8.18 6.54 -2.20
C SER A 138 -8.81 6.55 -0.80
N ARG A 139 -9.71 5.60 -0.57
CA ARG A 139 -10.30 5.34 0.75
C ARG A 139 -9.52 4.20 1.41
N PRO A 140 -9.54 4.08 2.75
CA PRO A 140 -8.93 2.93 3.41
C PRO A 140 -9.39 1.61 2.82
N SER A 141 -8.44 0.70 2.60
CA SER A 141 -8.69 -0.57 1.93
C SER A 141 -7.73 -1.67 2.36
N ILE A 142 -8.14 -2.91 2.08
CA ILE A 142 -7.28 -4.09 2.13
C ILE A 142 -7.38 -4.77 0.77
N ALA A 143 -6.25 -5.04 0.12
CA ALA A 143 -6.20 -5.95 -1.02
C ALA A 143 -5.83 -7.36 -0.53
N ILE A 144 -6.58 -8.36 -0.99
CA ILE A 144 -6.32 -9.79 -0.73
C ILE A 144 -6.35 -10.50 -2.09
N ASP A 145 -5.25 -11.14 -2.48
CA ASP A 145 -5.09 -11.83 -3.78
C ASP A 145 -5.51 -10.95 -4.97
N ASN A 146 -4.98 -9.72 -5.02
CA ASN A 146 -5.32 -8.68 -6.01
C ASN A 146 -6.78 -8.17 -5.98
N THR A 147 -7.60 -8.61 -5.03
CA THR A 147 -8.96 -8.08 -4.85
C THR A 147 -8.98 -7.00 -3.78
N VAL A 148 -9.31 -5.77 -4.17
CA VAL A 148 -9.38 -4.62 -3.26
C VAL A 148 -10.76 -4.54 -2.58
N TYR A 149 -10.76 -4.57 -1.25
CA TYR A 149 -11.92 -4.33 -0.39
C TYR A 149 -11.77 -2.96 0.28
N GLY A 150 -12.58 -1.99 -0.15
CA GLY A 150 -12.49 -0.61 0.31
C GLY A 150 -13.68 -0.18 1.17
N THR A 151 -13.54 0.95 1.88
CA THR A 151 -14.68 1.55 2.58
C THR A 151 -15.73 2.10 1.60
N TRP A 152 -17.00 1.93 1.96
CA TRP A 152 -18.13 2.54 1.30
C TRP A 152 -18.77 3.60 2.22
N PRO A 153 -19.30 4.73 1.68
CA PRO A 153 -19.72 5.87 2.49
C PRO A 153 -20.75 5.51 3.55
N ASP A 154 -21.76 4.71 3.19
CA ASP A 154 -22.95 4.52 4.04
C ASP A 154 -23.07 3.12 4.66
N SER A 155 -22.19 2.18 4.30
CA SER A 155 -22.33 0.78 4.74
C SER A 155 -21.16 0.25 5.55
N THR A 156 -20.01 0.91 5.52
CA THR A 156 -18.81 0.46 6.23
C THR A 156 -18.69 1.15 7.59
N ALA A 157 -18.53 0.38 8.65
CA ALA A 157 -18.02 0.89 9.92
C ALA A 157 -16.51 0.62 9.99
N SER A 158 -15.74 1.58 10.49
CA SER A 158 -14.28 1.50 10.50
C SER A 158 -13.73 2.35 11.64
N LYS A 159 -12.73 1.84 12.36
CA LYS A 159 -12.11 2.54 13.50
C LYS A 159 -10.69 2.04 13.71
N ALA A 160 -9.75 2.97 13.89
CA ALA A 160 -8.40 2.65 14.35
C ALA A 160 -8.19 3.04 15.82
N VAL A 161 -7.26 2.36 16.49
CA VAL A 161 -6.78 2.69 17.83
C VAL A 161 -5.26 2.57 17.83
N THR A 162 -4.56 3.55 18.37
CA THR A 162 -3.09 3.54 18.54
C THR A 162 -2.71 3.60 20.01
N ASP A 163 -1.61 2.93 20.38
CA ASP A 163 -1.21 2.73 21.79
C ASP A 163 -0.08 3.68 22.27
N GLY A 164 0.47 4.50 21.37
CA GLY A 164 1.59 5.40 21.67
C GLY A 164 2.98 4.77 21.69
N LYS A 165 3.07 3.46 21.46
CA LYS A 165 4.32 2.70 21.34
C LYS A 165 4.56 2.24 19.89
N GLY A 166 3.83 2.80 18.95
CA GLY A 166 3.84 2.40 17.54
C GLY A 166 2.91 1.23 17.25
N GLY A 167 2.24 0.67 18.24
CA GLY A 167 1.23 -0.38 18.07
C GLY A 167 -0.17 0.18 17.89
N GLY A 168 -1.09 -0.71 17.52
CA GLY A 168 -2.49 -0.35 17.36
C GLY A 168 -3.35 -1.45 16.78
N SER A 169 -4.58 -1.09 16.45
CA SER A 169 -5.48 -1.95 15.70
C SER A 169 -6.46 -1.16 14.86
N TRP A 170 -6.89 -1.76 13.77
CA TRP A 170 -7.93 -1.31 12.87
C TRP A 170 -9.04 -2.35 12.87
N THR A 171 -10.26 -1.95 13.25
CA THR A 171 -11.45 -2.78 13.11
C THR A 171 -12.34 -2.22 12.02
N PHE A 172 -12.93 -3.10 11.23
CA PHE A 172 -13.82 -2.72 10.15
C PHE A 172 -14.93 -3.76 9.96
N THR A 173 -16.07 -3.28 9.47
CA THR A 173 -17.17 -4.13 9.00
C THR A 173 -17.58 -3.70 7.62
N LYS A 174 -17.83 -4.68 6.74
CA LYS A 174 -18.25 -4.47 5.35
C LYS A 174 -17.29 -3.58 4.55
N LEU A 175 -16.00 -3.89 4.53
CA LEU A 175 -15.13 -3.44 3.43
C LEU A 175 -15.53 -4.23 2.19
N ALA A 176 -15.94 -3.56 1.12
CA ALA A 176 -16.57 -4.20 -0.03
C ALA A 176 -15.71 -4.03 -1.28
N LYS A 177 -15.76 -5.03 -2.17
CA LYS A 177 -15.27 -4.88 -3.54
C LYS A 177 -16.22 -3.97 -4.33
N THR A 178 -15.72 -3.33 -5.37
CA THR A 178 -16.59 -2.70 -6.37
C THR A 178 -17.30 -3.79 -7.17
N GLY A 179 -18.61 -3.89 -6.98
CA GLY A 179 -19.50 -4.77 -7.72
C GLY A 179 -20.01 -4.16 -9.03
N GLU A 180 -20.92 -4.88 -9.69
CA GLU A 180 -21.51 -4.47 -10.96
C GLU A 180 -22.21 -3.10 -10.83
N GLY A 181 -22.06 -2.26 -11.86
CA GLY A 181 -22.61 -0.90 -11.86
C GLY A 181 -21.94 0.06 -10.87
N GLY A 182 -20.80 -0.33 -10.26
CA GLY A 182 -20.09 0.48 -9.28
C GLY A 182 -20.70 0.46 -7.88
N LEU A 183 -21.57 -0.51 -7.59
CA LEU A 183 -22.21 -0.71 -6.28
C LEU A 183 -21.35 -1.60 -5.37
N PRO A 184 -21.52 -1.57 -4.04
CA PRO A 184 -20.77 -2.46 -3.16
C PRO A 184 -21.16 -3.92 -3.41
N GLY A 185 -20.16 -4.77 -3.70
CA GLY A 185 -20.32 -6.21 -3.86
C GLY A 185 -19.99 -6.98 -2.59
N ASP A 186 -19.43 -8.19 -2.77
CA ASP A 186 -18.92 -9.01 -1.67
C ASP A 186 -18.02 -8.22 -0.72
N ALA A 187 -18.14 -8.54 0.57
CA ALA A 187 -17.50 -7.76 1.61
C ALA A 187 -16.82 -8.64 2.67
N ILE A 188 -15.80 -8.07 3.30
CA ILE A 188 -15.10 -8.62 4.43
C ILE A 188 -15.33 -7.78 5.69
N SER A 189 -15.16 -8.40 6.85
CA SER A 189 -15.17 -7.75 8.16
C SER A 189 -14.07 -8.36 9.01
N GLY A 190 -13.48 -7.56 9.91
CA GLY A 190 -12.38 -8.08 10.70
C GLY A 190 -11.60 -7.03 11.47
N LYS A 191 -10.42 -7.47 11.87
CA LYS A 191 -9.44 -6.70 12.61
C LYS A 191 -8.05 -6.93 12.04
N VAL A 192 -7.30 -5.85 11.88
CA VAL A 192 -5.85 -5.88 11.72
C VAL A 192 -5.25 -5.24 12.96
N SER A 193 -4.41 -5.95 13.71
CA SER A 193 -3.61 -5.36 14.78
C SER A 193 -2.15 -5.32 14.40
N TRP A 194 -1.41 -4.35 14.93
CA TRP A 194 0.02 -4.28 14.75
C TRP A 194 0.72 -3.96 16.06
N THR A 195 1.94 -4.47 16.19
CA THR A 195 2.87 -4.13 17.26
C THR A 195 4.17 -3.66 16.64
N CYS A 196 4.82 -2.69 17.28
CA CYS A 196 6.13 -2.22 16.85
C CYS A 196 7.20 -2.80 17.76
N ARG A 197 8.31 -3.25 17.17
CA ARG A 197 9.47 -3.77 17.87
C ARG A 197 10.76 -3.10 17.39
N GLU A 198 11.64 -2.84 18.34
CA GLU A 198 13.02 -2.42 18.11
C GLU A 198 13.95 -3.65 18.06
N TYR A 199 15.05 -3.52 17.33
CA TYR A 199 16.11 -4.51 17.20
C TYR A 199 17.37 -4.03 17.92
#